data_AF-A0A6L7GGZ8-F1
#
_entry.id   AF-A0A6L7GGZ8-F1
#
_cell.length_a   1.000
_cell.length_b   1.000
_cell.length_c   1.000
_cell.angle_alpha   90.00
_cell.angle_beta   90.00
_cell.angle_gamma   90.00
#
_symmetry.space_group_name_H-M   'P 1'
#
loop_
_entity.id
_entity.type
_entity.pdbx_description
1 polymer ?
#
loop_
_entity_poly.entity_id
_entity_poly.type
_entity_poly.pdbx_seq_one_letter_code
_entity_poly.pdbx_strand_id
1 'polypeptide(L)'
;MALACGKADFIRHTETPWASITFSGARHSIDLVFDGPVAVLAGETFIADLPTHEFAIPGQLVADADVRFVNHTILPQPRMEVRIELLLLLDA
;
A
#
# COMPACT_ATOMS: atom_id res chain seq x y z
N MET A 1 3.53 -8.82 -11.54
CA MET A 1 2.12 -8.43 -11.81
C MET A 1 1.89 -7.05 -11.23
N ALA A 2 1.01 -6.23 -11.81
CA ALA A 2 0.68 -4.93 -11.22
C ALA A 2 -0.21 -5.14 -9.98
N LEU A 3 0.23 -4.65 -8.81
CA LEU A 3 -0.56 -4.64 -7.59
C LEU A 3 -1.92 -3.96 -7.81
N ALA A 4 -2.97 -4.48 -7.18
CA ALA A 4 -4.36 -3.96 -7.25
C ALA A 4 -5.00 -3.93 -8.66
N CYS A 5 -4.35 -4.44 -9.70
CA CYS A 5 -4.85 -4.47 -11.08
C CYS A 5 -5.37 -3.12 -11.61
N GLY A 6 -4.87 -2.00 -11.08
CA GLY A 6 -5.35 -0.65 -11.42
C GLY A 6 -6.81 -0.36 -11.00
N LYS A 7 -7.33 -1.08 -9.99
CA LYS A 7 -8.70 -0.94 -9.48
C LYS A 7 -8.81 -0.11 -8.21
N ALA A 8 -7.70 0.39 -7.70
CA ALA A 8 -7.65 1.23 -6.52
C ALA A 8 -7.71 2.71 -6.91
N ASP A 9 -8.61 3.45 -6.26
CA ASP A 9 -8.58 4.90 -6.24
C ASP A 9 -7.63 5.38 -5.14
N PHE A 10 -6.69 6.23 -5.52
CA PHE A 10 -5.76 6.84 -4.59
C PHE A 10 -6.40 8.00 -3.86
N ILE A 11 -6.44 7.95 -2.53
CA ILE A 11 -7.08 8.99 -1.70
C ILE A 11 -6.04 9.95 -1.14
N ARG A 12 -4.99 9.40 -0.55
CA ARG A 12 -3.99 10.19 0.17
C ARG A 12 -2.67 9.45 0.24
N HIS A 13 -1.59 10.21 0.20
CA HIS A 13 -0.26 9.76 0.57
C HIS A 13 0.34 10.75 1.54
N THR A 14 0.90 10.23 2.63
CA THR A 14 1.75 11.00 3.53
C THR A 14 3.08 10.32 3.70
N GLU A 15 4.12 11.14 3.79
CA GLU A 15 5.48 10.68 4.00
C GLU A 15 5.99 11.25 5.32
N THR A 16 6.63 10.39 6.11
CA THR A 16 7.33 10.78 7.33
C THR A 16 8.79 10.35 7.22
N PRO A 17 9.76 11.28 7.38
CA PRO A 17 11.16 10.92 7.42
C PRO A 17 11.44 9.85 8.47
N TRP A 18 12.27 8.87 8.11
CA TRP A 18 12.66 7.79 9.01
C TRP A 18 14.16 7.55 8.90
N ALA A 19 14.82 7.38 10.03
CA ALA A 19 16.23 7.01 10.06
C ALA A 19 16.53 6.12 11.26
N SER A 20 17.58 5.32 11.09
CA SER A 20 18.21 4.49 12.11
C SER A 20 19.70 4.80 12.13
N ILE A 21 20.47 4.03 12.91
CA ILE A 21 21.93 4.19 13.00
C ILE A 21 22.60 3.89 11.66
N THR A 22 22.06 2.94 10.88
CA THR A 22 22.72 2.43 9.66
C THR A 22 21.97 2.76 8.37
N PHE A 23 20.71 3.18 8.46
CA PHE A 23 19.87 3.46 7.30
C PHE A 23 19.09 4.76 7.46
N SER A 24 18.84 5.42 6.34
CA SER A 24 17.93 6.57 6.26
C SER A 24 16.92 6.34 5.15
N GLY A 25 15.76 6.99 5.27
CA GLY A 25 14.65 6.74 4.37
C GLY A 25 13.38 7.47 4.80
N ALA A 26 12.25 6.92 4.42
CA ALA A 26 10.94 7.46 4.76
C ALA A 26 9.90 6.36 4.91
N ARG A 27 8.94 6.58 5.81
CA ARG A 27 7.73 5.78 5.92
C ARG A 27 6.62 6.46 5.11
N HIS A 28 6.11 5.76 4.12
CA HIS A 28 5.03 6.19 3.25
C HIS A 28 3.74 5.53 3.73
N SER A 29 2.73 6.32 4.10
CA SER A 29 1.40 5.83 4.39
C SER A 29 0.46 6.23 3.26
N ILE A 30 -0.20 5.24 2.66
CA ILE A 30 -1.03 5.41 1.47
C ILE A 30 -2.44 4.89 1.76
N ASP A 31 -3.43 5.73 1.51
CA ASP A 31 -4.85 5.41 1.61
C ASP A 31 -5.43 5.13 0.21
N LEU A 32 -6.00 3.95 0.06
CA LEU A 32 -6.60 3.45 -1.17
C LEU A 32 -8.07 3.10 -0.93
N VAL A 33 -8.89 3.30 -1.95
CA VAL A 33 -10.29 2.88 -1.97
C VAL A 33 -10.53 1.97 -3.16
N PHE A 34 -11.25 0.88 -2.92
CA PHE A 34 -11.73 -0.04 -3.94
C PHE A 34 -13.25 0.03 -3.94
N ASP A 35 -13.83 0.61 -4.99
CA ASP A 35 -15.27 0.82 -5.09
C ASP A 35 -15.91 -0.17 -6.08
N GLY A 36 -16.94 -0.88 -5.60
CA GLY A 36 -17.64 -1.92 -6.33
C GLY A 36 -17.03 -3.32 -6.16
N PRO A 37 -17.82 -4.37 -6.46
CA PRO A 37 -17.47 -5.76 -6.14
C PRO A 37 -16.19 -6.24 -6.82
N VAL A 38 -15.93 -5.81 -8.06
CA VAL A 38 -14.72 -6.19 -8.81
C VAL A 38 -13.48 -5.53 -8.20
N ALA A 39 -13.59 -4.26 -7.78
CA ALA A 39 -12.48 -3.56 -7.16
C ALA A 39 -12.19 -4.16 -5.79
N VAL A 40 -13.23 -4.45 -4.98
CA VAL A 40 -13.06 -5.08 -3.66
C VAL A 40 -12.34 -6.43 -3.79
N LEU A 41 -12.69 -7.26 -4.78
CA LEU A 41 -11.98 -8.52 -5.02
C LEU A 41 -10.50 -8.30 -5.36
N ALA A 42 -10.19 -7.29 -6.18
CA ALA A 42 -8.80 -6.90 -6.47
C ALA A 42 -8.08 -6.36 -5.23
N GLY A 43 -8.81 -5.68 -4.33
CA GLY A 43 -8.32 -5.22 -3.03
C GLY A 43 -7.95 -6.37 -2.09
N GLU A 44 -8.74 -7.44 -2.05
CA GLU A 44 -8.43 -8.65 -1.29
C GLU A 44 -7.13 -9.31 -1.79
N THR A 45 -6.99 -9.46 -3.12
CA THR A 45 -5.74 -9.96 -3.71
C THR A 45 -4.57 -9.03 -3.40
N PHE A 46 -4.78 -7.72 -3.49
CA PHE A 46 -3.76 -6.73 -3.15
C PHE A 46 -3.28 -6.85 -1.71
N ILE A 47 -4.18 -6.98 -0.74
CA ILE A 47 -3.84 -7.16 0.68
C ILE A 47 -3.01 -8.42 0.90
N ALA A 48 -3.37 -9.52 0.23
CA ALA A 48 -2.65 -10.79 0.34
C ALA A 48 -1.24 -10.72 -0.30
N ASP A 49 -1.13 -10.05 -1.44
CA ASP A 49 0.13 -10.01 -2.21
C ASP A 49 1.12 -8.97 -1.66
N LEU A 50 0.63 -7.85 -1.09
CA LEU A 50 1.45 -6.70 -0.70
C LEU A 50 2.67 -7.06 0.16
N PRO A 51 2.57 -7.84 1.26
CA PRO A 51 3.71 -8.08 2.15
C PRO A 51 4.82 -8.92 1.51
N THR A 52 4.49 -9.65 0.46
CA THR A 52 5.44 -10.51 -0.27
C THR A 52 5.82 -9.93 -1.64
N HIS A 53 5.28 -8.76 -1.98
CA HIS A 53 5.52 -8.16 -3.27
C HIS A 53 6.92 -7.55 -3.34
N GLU A 54 7.70 -7.98 -4.33
CA GLU A 54 9.00 -7.38 -4.59
C GLU A 54 8.83 -6.09 -5.39
N PHE A 55 9.19 -4.97 -4.75
CA PHE A 55 9.15 -3.65 -5.38
C PHE A 55 10.47 -3.34 -6.07
N ALA A 56 10.42 -3.04 -7.36
CA ALA A 56 11.56 -2.53 -8.12
C ALA A 56 11.47 -0.99 -8.25
N ILE A 57 12.00 -0.26 -7.25
CA ILE A 57 12.07 1.21 -7.26
C ILE A 57 13.52 1.64 -7.49
N PRO A 58 13.84 2.39 -8.56
CA PRO A 58 15.22 2.83 -8.81
C PRO A 58 15.79 3.68 -7.67
N GLY A 59 16.94 3.29 -7.13
CA GLY A 59 17.67 4.01 -6.08
C GLY A 59 17.03 3.96 -4.68
N GLN A 60 16.02 3.11 -4.49
CA GLN A 60 15.33 2.94 -3.22
C GLN A 60 15.03 1.47 -2.97
N LEU A 61 15.15 1.05 -1.71
CA LEU A 61 14.82 -0.30 -1.29
C LEU A 61 13.58 -0.26 -0.39
N VAL A 62 12.57 -1.08 -0.71
CA VAL A 62 11.42 -1.26 0.18
C VAL A 62 11.81 -2.29 1.23
N ALA A 63 12.07 -1.80 2.45
CA ALA A 63 12.46 -2.64 3.57
C ALA A 63 11.26 -3.32 4.24
N ASP A 64 10.09 -2.69 4.15
CA ASP A 64 8.87 -3.20 4.76
C ASP A 64 7.64 -2.73 3.98
N ALA A 65 6.61 -3.57 3.92
CA ALA A 65 5.36 -3.29 3.23
C ALA A 65 4.20 -3.98 3.96
N ASP A 66 3.38 -3.19 4.64
CA ASP A 66 2.37 -3.71 5.55
C ASP A 66 0.98 -3.09 5.29
N VAL A 67 -0.05 -3.89 5.51
CA VAL A 67 -1.44 -3.41 5.58
C VAL A 67 -1.74 -3.00 7.02
N ARG A 68 -2.09 -1.72 7.22
CA ARG A 68 -2.30 -1.14 8.56
C ARG A 68 -3.75 -1.01 8.93
N PHE A 69 -4.62 -0.88 7.94
CA PHE A 69 -6.05 -0.75 8.14
C PHE A 69 -6.80 -1.30 6.93
N VAL A 70 -7.89 -2.01 7.20
CA VAL A 70 -8.85 -2.46 6.18
C VAL A 70 -10.25 -2.21 6.75
N ASN A 71 -11.09 -1.53 5.99
CA ASN A 71 -12.50 -1.37 6.33
C ASN A 71 -13.38 -1.80 5.15
N HIS A 72 -14.41 -2.57 5.47
CA HIS A 72 -15.38 -3.07 4.50
C HIS A 72 -16.74 -2.45 4.74
N THR A 73 -17.29 -1.83 3.70
CA THR A 73 -18.67 -1.35 3.68
C THR A 73 -19.43 -2.15 2.64
N ILE A 74 -20.57 -2.74 3.03
CA ILE A 74 -21.36 -3.62 2.15
C ILE A 74 -22.47 -2.83 1.43
N LEU A 75 -22.99 -1.78 2.06
CA LEU A 75 -24.13 -0.99 1.57
C LEU A 75 -23.74 0.49 1.46
N PRO A 76 -24.24 1.23 0.45
CA PRO A 76 -25.18 0.80 -0.60
C PRO A 76 -24.54 -0.06 -1.70
N GLN A 77 -23.21 -0.06 -1.79
CA GLN A 77 -22.44 -0.94 -2.67
C GLN A 77 -21.16 -1.39 -1.95
N PRO A 78 -20.59 -2.56 -2.32
CA PRO A 78 -19.34 -3.03 -1.74
C PRO A 78 -18.23 -2.03 -1.96
N ARG A 79 -17.60 -1.60 -0.87
CA ARG A 79 -16.45 -0.70 -0.87
C ARG A 79 -15.45 -1.17 0.17
N MET A 80 -14.17 -1.14 -0.20
CA MET A 80 -13.07 -1.46 0.70
C MET A 80 -12.15 -0.25 0.79
N GLU A 81 -11.80 0.15 2.01
CA GLU A 81 -10.80 1.18 2.28
C GLU A 81 -9.57 0.50 2.87
N VAL A 82 -8.39 0.78 2.33
CA VAL A 82 -7.14 0.15 2.75
C VAL A 82 -6.11 1.23 3.02
N ARG A 83 -5.49 1.18 4.20
CA ARG A 83 -4.26 1.93 4.49
C ARG A 83 -3.10 0.97 4.48
N ILE A 84 -2.10 1.30 3.68
CA ILE A 84 -0.82 0.59 3.68
C ILE A 84 0.29 1.50 4.20
N GLU A 85 1.34 0.88 4.73
CA GLU A 85 2.59 1.54 5.06
C GLU A 85 3.74 0.84 4.35
N LEU A 86 4.60 1.65 3.71
CA LEU A 86 5.84 1.19 3.08
C LEU A 86 7.01 1.88 3.77
N LEU A 87 8.03 1.12 4.15
CA LEU A 87 9.32 1.67 4.60
C LEU A 87 10.29 1.66 3.43
N LEU A 88 10.60 2.83 2.90
CA LEU A 88 11.58 2.99 1.83
C LEU A 88 12.90 3.45 2.45
N LEU A 89 13.99 2.80 2.06
CA LEU A 89 15.35 3.16 2.41
C LEU A 89 16.03 3.78 1.19
N LEU A 90 16.85 4.80 1.44
CA LEU A 90 17.76 5.34 0.43
C LEU A 90 18.88 4.32 0.20
N ASP A 91 19.15 4.02 -1.06
CA ASP A 91 20.33 3.23 -1.42
C ASP A 91 21.59 4.12 -1.23
N ALA A 92 22.66 3.54 -0.71
CA ALA A 92 23.88 4.25 -0.29
C ALA A 92 24.82 4.58 -1.45
#